data_AF-A0A2S7TE39-F1
#
_entry.id   AF-A0A2S7TE39-F1
#
_cell.length_a   1.000
_cell.length_b   1.000
_cell.length_c   1.000
_cell.angle_alpha   90.00
_cell.angle_beta   90.00
_cell.angle_gamma   90.00
#
_symmetry.space_group_name_H-M   'P 1'
#
loop_
_entity.id
_entity.type
_entity.pdbx_description
1 polymer ?
#
loop_
_entity_poly.entity_id
_entity_poly.type
_entity_poly.pdbx_seq_one_letter_code
_entity_poly.pdbx_strand_id
1 'polypeptide(L)'
;MRIIINILILLLILFGCSDSKRNLIVVKNDHQINLTEIDSVKENLNGYWVMDLGRRNTSTETILCLKFNEYSAFWEHVIIKNGMLNKTFEFNTSGPVASLIKVNDSVKIELVNLGGADTTKIEYLTKTKFRINDITYFKHKGYPELKTIME
;
A
#
# COMPACT_ATOMS: atom_id res chain seq x y z
N MET A 1 9.59 -45.83 5.69
CA MET A 1 8.74 -45.19 4.66
C MET A 1 7.79 -44.12 5.23
N ARG A 2 7.11 -44.34 6.36
CA ARG A 2 6.21 -43.34 6.98
C ARG A 2 6.91 -42.07 7.50
N ILE A 3 8.14 -42.18 8.01
CA ILE A 3 8.91 -41.03 8.52
C ILE A 3 9.35 -40.08 7.39
N ILE A 4 9.74 -40.64 6.23
CA ILE A 4 10.17 -39.84 5.06
C ILE A 4 9.00 -39.01 4.52
N ILE A 5 7.79 -39.58 4.49
CA ILE A 5 6.57 -38.86 4.06
C ILE A 5 6.24 -37.69 5.00
N ASN A 6 6.38 -37.88 6.32
CA ASN A 6 6.10 -36.82 7.29
C ASN A 6 7.12 -35.67 7.20
N ILE A 7 8.40 -35.97 6.92
CA ILE A 7 9.42 -34.94 6.68
C ILE A 7 9.13 -34.20 5.37
N LEU A 8 8.66 -34.89 4.32
CA LEU A 8 8.30 -34.28 3.05
C LEU A 8 7.08 -33.33 3.17
N ILE A 9 6.07 -33.72 3.95
CA ILE A 9 4.89 -32.89 4.23
C ILE A 9 5.28 -31.67 5.08
N LEU A 10 6.17 -31.83 6.05
CA LEU A 10 6.68 -30.71 6.86
C LEU A 10 7.50 -29.73 6.00
N LEU A 11 8.29 -30.23 5.06
CA LEU A 11 9.00 -29.41 4.06
C LEU A 11 8.04 -28.70 3.10
N LEU A 12 6.96 -29.36 2.65
CA LEU A 12 5.94 -28.74 1.79
C LEU A 12 5.13 -27.64 2.51
N ILE A 13 4.98 -27.70 3.83
CA ILE A 13 4.37 -26.62 4.63
C ILE A 13 5.35 -25.45 4.83
N LEU A 14 6.67 -25.72 4.81
CA LEU A 14 7.74 -24.71 4.90
C LEU A 14 8.10 -24.08 3.55
N PHE A 15 7.76 -24.71 2.42
CA PHE A 15 7.66 -24.05 1.12
C PHE A 15 6.39 -23.20 1.08
N GLY A 16 6.41 -22.15 1.91
CA GLY A 16 5.41 -21.11 1.90
C GLY A 16 5.27 -20.56 0.49
N CYS A 17 4.15 -20.87 -0.16
CA CYS A 17 3.53 -19.89 -1.04
C CYS A 17 3.53 -18.59 -0.25
N SER A 18 4.24 -17.58 -0.78
CA SER A 18 4.22 -16.20 -0.30
C SER A 18 2.78 -15.70 -0.39
N ASP A 19 1.96 -16.02 0.61
CA ASP A 19 0.60 -15.57 0.68
C ASP A 19 0.67 -14.08 1.05
N SER A 20 0.53 -13.23 0.04
CA SER A 20 0.57 -11.76 0.13
C SER A 20 -0.31 -11.20 1.26
N LYS A 21 -1.31 -11.99 1.69
CA LYS A 21 -2.20 -11.68 2.81
C LYS A 21 -1.53 -11.66 4.18
N ARG A 22 -0.37 -12.30 4.39
CA ARG A 22 0.32 -12.35 5.71
C ARG A 22 0.78 -10.97 6.19
N ASN A 23 1.05 -10.08 5.25
CA ASN A 23 1.57 -8.75 5.54
C ASN A 23 0.47 -7.68 5.60
N LEU A 24 -0.80 -8.06 5.49
CA LEU A 24 -1.90 -7.14 5.69
C LEU A 24 -2.05 -6.78 7.17
N ILE A 25 -2.46 -5.54 7.43
CA ILE A 25 -2.89 -5.09 8.74
C ILE A 25 -4.38 -5.42 8.90
N VAL A 26 -4.72 -6.05 10.02
CA VAL A 26 -6.11 -6.40 10.37
C VAL A 26 -6.48 -5.63 11.62
N VAL A 27 -7.57 -4.87 11.56
CA VAL A 27 -8.11 -4.09 12.68
C VAL A 27 -9.51 -4.62 13.00
N LYS A 28 -9.77 -4.89 14.28
CA LYS A 28 -11.12 -5.21 14.75
C LYS A 28 -11.95 -3.93 14.74
N ASN A 29 -13.16 -4.00 14.19
CA ASN A 29 -14.07 -2.85 14.06
C ASN A 29 -13.45 -1.74 13.19
N ASP A 30 -13.13 -2.07 11.94
CA ASP A 30 -12.60 -1.10 10.99
C ASP A 30 -13.74 -0.21 10.47
N HIS A 31 -13.67 1.08 10.80
CA HIS A 31 -14.69 2.07 10.48
C HIS A 31 -14.16 3.08 9.46
N GLN A 32 -15.08 3.66 8.71
CA GLN A 32 -14.75 4.71 7.76
C GLN A 32 -14.22 5.94 8.49
N ILE A 33 -13.10 6.47 8.00
CA ILE A 33 -12.50 7.71 8.49
C ILE A 33 -13.29 8.90 7.94
N ASN A 34 -13.48 9.91 8.77
CA ASN A 34 -14.10 11.16 8.35
C ASN A 34 -13.20 11.88 7.34
N LEU A 35 -13.63 11.94 6.07
CA LEU A 35 -12.85 12.54 4.98
C LEU A 35 -12.91 14.08 4.97
N THR A 36 -13.51 14.72 5.98
CA THR A 36 -13.53 16.19 6.11
C THR A 36 -12.42 16.75 7.01
N GLU A 37 -11.77 15.87 7.78
CA GLU A 37 -10.71 16.16 8.75
C GLU A 37 -9.35 15.78 8.17
N ILE A 38 -8.60 16.77 7.68
CA ILE A 38 -7.34 16.54 6.96
C ILE A 38 -6.28 15.82 7.81
N ASP A 39 -6.18 16.15 9.09
CA ASP A 39 -5.20 15.53 9.99
C ASP A 39 -5.51 14.04 10.23
N SER A 40 -6.80 13.71 10.40
CA SER A 40 -7.25 12.32 10.52
C SER A 40 -7.00 11.54 9.23
N VAL A 41 -7.29 12.14 8.07
CA VAL A 41 -7.01 11.52 6.76
C VAL A 41 -5.50 11.30 6.58
N LYS A 42 -4.68 12.29 6.90
CA LYS A 42 -3.21 12.23 6.82
C LYS A 42 -2.64 11.10 7.68
N GLU A 43 -3.05 11.01 8.94
CA GLU A 43 -2.62 9.97 9.87
C GLU A 43 -2.94 8.57 9.34
N ASN A 44 -4.15 8.39 8.81
CA ASN A 44 -4.60 7.08 8.35
C ASN A 44 -4.03 6.69 6.97
N LEU A 45 -3.77 7.66 6.09
CA LEU A 45 -3.11 7.44 4.80
C LEU A 45 -1.64 7.07 4.95
N ASN A 46 -0.90 7.67 5.89
CA ASN A 46 0.53 7.41 6.05
C ASN A 46 0.84 5.93 6.28
N GLY A 47 1.76 5.36 5.49
CA GLY A 47 2.19 3.96 5.57
C GLY A 47 2.18 3.26 4.21
N TYR A 48 2.10 1.94 4.26
CA TYR A 48 2.21 1.07 3.09
C TYR A 48 0.85 0.50 2.72
N TRP A 49 0.60 0.39 1.42
CA TRP A 49 -0.68 -0.02 0.85
C TRP A 49 -0.45 -0.97 -0.32
N VAL A 50 -0.90 -2.22 -0.23
CA VAL A 50 -0.82 -3.15 -1.37
C VAL A 50 -2.04 -2.98 -2.27
N MET A 51 -1.80 -2.84 -3.56
CA MET A 51 -2.85 -2.70 -4.58
C MET A 51 -3.60 -4.02 -4.78
N ASP A 52 -4.93 -3.97 -4.84
CA ASP A 52 -5.77 -5.11 -5.19
C ASP A 52 -5.79 -5.33 -6.71
N LEU A 53 -4.84 -6.13 -7.20
CA LEU A 53 -4.76 -6.54 -8.60
C LEU A 53 -5.61 -7.79 -8.91
N GLY A 54 -6.44 -8.25 -7.96
CA GLY A 54 -7.19 -9.50 -8.06
C GLY A 54 -6.28 -10.75 -8.10
N ARG A 55 -6.86 -11.92 -8.41
CA ARG A 55 -6.15 -13.22 -8.39
C ARG A 55 -5.08 -13.40 -9.47
N ARG A 56 -4.79 -12.40 -10.30
CA ARG A 56 -3.99 -12.58 -11.53
C ARG A 56 -2.48 -12.59 -11.33
N ASN A 57 -1.94 -12.16 -10.19
CA ASN A 57 -0.50 -12.15 -9.96
C ASN A 57 -0.16 -12.36 -8.47
N THR A 58 -0.10 -13.61 -8.01
CA THR A 58 0.34 -13.92 -6.63
C THR A 58 1.85 -13.76 -6.44
N SER A 59 2.62 -13.66 -7.53
CA SER A 59 4.07 -13.49 -7.52
C SER A 59 4.51 -12.04 -7.55
N THR A 60 3.60 -11.06 -7.62
CA THR A 60 3.97 -9.65 -7.69
C THR A 60 3.01 -8.80 -6.89
N GLU A 61 3.56 -8.03 -5.96
CA GLU A 61 2.85 -7.04 -5.17
C GLU A 61 3.21 -5.64 -5.65
N THR A 62 2.21 -4.78 -5.81
CA THR A 62 2.44 -3.36 -6.03
C THR A 62 2.11 -2.64 -4.72
N ILE A 63 3.14 -2.14 -4.03
CA ILE A 63 3.00 -1.40 -2.79
C ILE A 63 3.07 0.08 -3.08
N LEU A 64 2.01 0.80 -2.74
CA LEU A 64 1.99 2.24 -2.64
C LEU A 64 2.51 2.66 -1.27
N CYS A 65 3.59 3.41 -1.25
CA CYS A 65 4.21 4.00 -0.06
C CYS A 65 3.75 5.47 0.06
N LEU A 66 3.06 5.80 1.15
CA LEU A 66 2.53 7.14 1.41
C LEU A 66 3.15 7.73 2.68
N LYS A 67 3.72 8.93 2.58
CA LYS A 67 4.14 9.72 3.75
C LYS A 67 3.91 11.20 3.49
N PHE A 68 2.83 11.72 4.04
CA PHE A 68 2.51 13.14 4.07
C PHE A 68 3.16 13.77 5.31
N ASN A 69 3.98 14.79 5.09
CA ASN A 69 4.58 15.65 6.12
C ASN A 69 3.92 17.04 6.08
N GLU A 70 4.41 18.02 6.86
CA GLU A 70 3.88 19.40 6.82
C GLU A 70 4.11 20.10 5.48
N TYR A 71 5.22 19.81 4.81
CA TYR A 71 5.68 20.56 3.62
C TYR A 71 5.80 19.70 2.36
N SER A 72 5.62 18.39 2.46
CA SER A 72 5.86 17.47 1.35
C SER A 72 5.02 16.21 1.48
N ALA A 73 4.85 15.51 0.36
CA ALA A 73 4.30 14.18 0.30
C ALA A 73 5.30 13.25 -0.38
N PHE A 74 5.50 12.07 0.20
CA PHE A 74 6.11 10.93 -0.45
C PHE A 74 4.99 10.04 -0.98
N TRP A 75 5.04 9.73 -2.26
CA TRP A 75 4.08 8.88 -2.95
C TRP A 75 4.83 8.09 -4.00
N GLU A 76 5.03 6.80 -3.75
CA GLU A 76 5.74 5.96 -4.70
C GLU A 76 5.10 4.58 -4.79
N HIS A 77 4.92 4.09 -6.01
CA HIS A 77 4.56 2.69 -6.25
C HIS A 77 5.83 1.87 -6.40
N VAL A 78 5.98 0.88 -5.53
CA VAL A 78 7.09 -0.07 -5.50
C VAL A 78 6.58 -1.44 -5.87
N ILE A 79 7.13 -2.02 -6.92
CA ILE A 79 6.78 -3.37 -7.38
C ILE A 79 7.73 -4.38 -6.73
N ILE A 80 7.17 -5.38 -6.07
CA ILE A 80 7.88 -6.45 -5.37
C ILE A 80 7.56 -7.77 -6.04
N LYS A 81 8.57 -8.45 -6.56
CA LYS A 81 8.43 -9.77 -7.19
C LYS A 81 8.83 -10.87 -6.19
N ASN A 82 8.02 -11.93 -6.12
CA ASN A 82 8.25 -13.13 -5.30
C ASN A 82 8.54 -12.85 -3.82
N GLY A 83 7.81 -11.92 -3.18
CA GLY A 83 7.97 -11.63 -1.75
C GLY A 83 9.40 -11.23 -1.35
N MET A 84 10.15 -10.61 -2.26
CA MET A 84 11.56 -10.19 -2.11
C MET A 84 12.64 -11.28 -2.16
N LEU A 85 12.39 -12.45 -2.75
CA LEU A 85 13.48 -13.42 -3.00
C LEU A 85 14.65 -12.81 -3.82
N ASN A 86 14.37 -11.79 -4.63
CA ASN A 86 15.36 -10.96 -5.31
C ASN A 86 15.16 -9.49 -4.89
N LYS A 87 16.22 -8.84 -4.38
CA LYS A 87 16.25 -7.45 -3.85
C LYS A 87 16.09 -6.37 -4.94
N THR A 88 15.20 -6.57 -5.90
CA THR A 88 14.99 -5.62 -7.00
C THR A 88 13.70 -4.86 -6.76
N PHE A 89 13.83 -3.55 -6.60
CA PHE A 89 12.73 -2.61 -6.58
C PHE A 89 12.54 -2.04 -7.97
N GLU A 90 11.31 -2.11 -8.47
CA GLU A 90 10.92 -1.37 -9.67
C GLU A 90 9.97 -0.26 -9.21
N PHE A 91 10.41 0.98 -9.40
CA PHE A 91 9.64 2.17 -9.07
C PHE A 91 8.81 2.57 -10.29
N ASN A 92 7.52 2.74 -10.09
CA ASN A 92 6.64 3.31 -11.11
C ASN A 92 6.19 4.69 -10.62
N THR A 93 6.98 5.71 -10.95
CA THR A 93 6.77 7.06 -10.43
C THR A 93 5.60 7.72 -11.17
N SER A 94 4.49 7.93 -10.46
CA SER A 94 3.30 8.60 -11.02
C SER A 94 3.33 10.10 -10.72
N GLY A 95 4.28 10.84 -11.29
CA GLY A 95 4.40 12.30 -11.12
C GLY A 95 4.65 12.76 -9.66
N PRO A 96 5.04 14.03 -9.42
CA PRO A 96 5.13 14.54 -8.06
C PRO A 96 3.73 14.66 -7.44
N VAL A 97 3.42 13.80 -6.47
CA VAL A 97 2.27 14.04 -5.58
C VAL A 97 2.66 15.12 -4.61
N ALA A 98 1.88 16.20 -4.57
CA ALA A 98 2.29 17.42 -3.89
C ALA A 98 1.79 17.49 -2.46
N SER A 99 0.51 17.15 -2.23
CA SER A 99 -0.12 17.42 -0.94
C SER A 99 -1.49 16.75 -0.76
N LEU A 100 -2.03 16.82 0.47
CA LEU A 100 -3.46 16.70 0.74
C LEU A 100 -4.04 18.11 0.78
N ILE A 101 -5.13 18.33 0.05
CA ILE A 101 -5.85 19.61 0.02
C ILE A 101 -7.29 19.43 0.47
N LYS A 102 -7.87 20.47 1.06
CA LYS A 102 -9.30 20.54 1.34
C LYS A 102 -9.98 21.31 0.21
N VAL A 103 -10.84 20.64 -0.53
CA VAL A 103 -11.68 21.26 -1.57
C VAL A 103 -13.13 21.07 -1.16
N ASN A 104 -13.81 22.18 -0.83
CA ASN A 104 -15.12 22.19 -0.18
C ASN A 104 -15.09 21.35 1.11
N ASP A 105 -16.05 20.44 1.27
CA ASP A 105 -16.16 19.56 2.43
C ASP A 105 -15.44 18.22 2.26
N SER A 106 -14.46 18.12 1.34
CA SER A 106 -13.73 16.87 1.10
C SER A 106 -12.23 17.06 1.00
N VAL A 107 -11.49 16.15 1.65
CA VAL A 107 -10.04 16.02 1.45
C VAL A 107 -9.76 15.29 0.14
N LYS A 108 -8.86 15.85 -0.66
CA LYS A 108 -8.40 15.31 -1.94
C LYS A 108 -6.88 15.21 -1.94
N ILE A 109 -6.36 14.37 -2.83
CA ILE A 109 -4.92 14.28 -3.11
C ILE A 109 -4.65 15.18 -4.31
N GLU A 110 -3.68 16.08 -4.16
CA GLU A 110 -3.21 16.95 -5.22
C GLU A 110 -1.95 16.37 -5.87
N LEU A 111 -1.98 16.26 -7.19
CA LEU A 111 -0.90 15.77 -8.04
C LEU A 111 -0.35 16.97 -8.82
N VAL A 112 0.89 17.38 -8.60
CA VAL A 112 1.49 18.55 -9.28
C VAL A 112 2.55 18.07 -10.25
N ASN A 113 2.28 18.21 -11.54
CA ASN A 113 3.19 17.86 -12.62
C ASN A 113 3.68 19.13 -13.35
N LEU A 114 4.70 18.99 -14.21
CA LEU A 114 5.23 20.10 -15.01
C LEU A 114 4.17 20.77 -15.92
N GLY A 115 3.07 20.08 -16.23
CA GLY A 115 1.96 20.59 -17.04
C GLY A 115 0.78 21.17 -16.26
N GLY A 116 0.83 21.19 -14.92
CA GLY A 116 -0.27 21.68 -14.07
C GLY A 116 -0.56 20.79 -12.87
N ALA A 117 -1.56 21.19 -12.07
CA ALA A 117 -2.05 20.43 -10.94
C ALA A 117 -3.35 19.70 -11.29
N ASP A 118 -3.45 18.42 -10.92
CA ASP A 118 -4.66 17.62 -10.97
C ASP A 118 -5.05 17.18 -9.55
N THR A 119 -6.32 16.87 -9.32
CA THR A 119 -6.80 16.42 -8.02
C THR A 119 -7.51 15.08 -8.17
N THR A 120 -7.12 14.10 -7.35
CA THR A 120 -7.86 12.84 -7.22
C THR A 120 -8.63 12.80 -5.90
N LYS A 121 -9.86 12.31 -5.97
CA LYS A 121 -10.75 12.19 -4.81
C LYS A 121 -10.45 10.90 -4.07
N ILE A 122 -10.33 10.98 -2.74
CA ILE A 122 -10.37 9.80 -1.87
C ILE A 122 -11.82 9.32 -1.82
N GLU A 123 -12.10 8.18 -2.44
CA GLU A 123 -13.44 7.60 -2.50
C GLU A 123 -13.82 6.95 -1.18
N TYR A 124 -12.83 6.32 -0.54
CA TYR A 124 -13.01 5.54 0.68
C TYR A 124 -11.70 5.43 1.46
N LEU A 125 -11.76 5.56 2.79
CA LEU A 125 -10.64 5.34 3.69
C LEU A 125 -11.11 4.73 5.01
N THR A 126 -10.44 3.68 5.43
CA THR A 126 -10.48 3.09 6.76
C THR A 126 -9.05 2.87 7.26
N LYS A 127 -8.87 2.25 8.42
CA LYS A 127 -7.53 1.88 8.91
C LYS A 127 -6.88 0.80 8.07
N THR A 128 -7.66 -0.04 7.38
CA THR A 128 -7.16 -1.18 6.60
C THR A 128 -7.40 -1.10 5.11
N LYS A 129 -8.21 -0.15 4.63
CA LYS A 129 -8.63 -0.08 3.22
C LYS A 129 -8.67 1.36 2.72
N PHE A 130 -8.23 1.53 1.49
CA PHE A 130 -8.13 2.83 0.82
C PHE A 130 -8.57 2.68 -0.64
N ARG A 131 -9.28 3.66 -1.19
CA ARG A 131 -9.70 3.64 -2.61
C ARG A 131 -9.58 5.01 -3.27
N ILE A 132 -8.95 5.02 -4.44
CA ILE A 132 -8.78 6.18 -5.34
C ILE A 132 -8.85 5.68 -6.79
N ASN A 133 -9.46 6.46 -7.67
CA ASN A 133 -9.56 6.15 -9.10
C ASN A 133 -10.03 4.70 -9.36
N ASP A 134 -11.04 4.25 -8.62
CA ASP A 134 -11.56 2.87 -8.64
C ASP A 134 -10.57 1.75 -8.24
N ILE A 135 -9.33 2.08 -7.88
CA ILE A 135 -8.32 1.14 -7.41
C ILE A 135 -8.43 1.01 -5.90
N THR A 136 -8.61 -0.23 -5.44
CA THR A 136 -8.61 -0.56 -4.01
C THR A 136 -7.21 -0.92 -3.56
N TYR A 137 -6.84 -0.45 -2.38
CA TYR A 137 -5.62 -0.80 -1.68
C TYR A 137 -5.93 -1.32 -0.29
N PHE A 138 -5.09 -2.23 0.20
CA PHE A 138 -5.15 -2.77 1.55
C PHE A 138 -3.92 -2.36 2.36
N LYS A 139 -4.12 -2.01 3.62
CA LYS A 139 -3.04 -1.57 4.49
C LYS A 139 -2.06 -2.72 4.70
N HIS A 140 -0.79 -2.43 4.47
CA HIS A 140 0.31 -3.37 4.50
C HIS A 140 1.29 -2.97 5.62
N LYS A 141 1.92 -3.96 6.27
CA LYS A 141 2.91 -3.73 7.34
C LYS A 141 4.17 -3.00 6.84
N GLY A 142 4.43 -3.10 5.55
CA GLY A 142 5.68 -2.69 4.92
C GLY A 142 6.76 -3.76 5.05
N TYR A 143 7.62 -3.84 4.04
CA TYR A 143 8.85 -4.61 4.15
C TYR A 143 9.92 -3.78 4.86
N PRO A 144 10.79 -4.38 5.67
CA PRO A 144 11.88 -3.66 6.36
C PRO A 144 12.72 -2.78 5.42
N GLU A 145 12.95 -3.24 4.20
CA GLU A 145 13.74 -2.58 3.16
C GLU A 145 13.05 -1.33 2.57
N LEU A 146 11.72 -1.21 2.70
CA LEU A 146 11.02 0.00 2.28
C LEU A 146 11.20 1.14 3.28
N LYS A 147 11.61 0.85 4.53
CA LYS A 147 11.84 1.89 5.54
C LYS A 147 12.90 2.89 5.10
N THR A 148 13.99 2.41 4.49
CA THR A 148 15.07 3.27 3.99
C THR A 148 14.63 4.19 2.85
N ILE A 149 13.50 3.89 2.21
CA ILE A 149 12.94 4.68 1.12
C ILE A 149 11.93 5.71 1.67
N MET A 150 11.29 5.43 2.81
CA MET A 150 10.33 6.34 3.44
C MET A 150 10.94 7.25 4.51
N GLU A 151 12.22 7.14 4.85
CA GLU A 151 12.91 8.03 5.80
C GLU A 151 13.09 9.42 5.21
#